data_AF-A0A3D5UTC1-F1
#
_entry.id   AF-A0A3D5UTC1-F1
#
_cell.length_a   1.000
_cell.length_b   1.000
_cell.length_c   1.000
_cell.angle_alpha   90.00
_cell.angle_beta   90.00
_cell.angle_gamma   90.00
#
_symmetry.space_group_name_H-M   'P 1'
#
loop_
_entity.id
_entity.type
_entity.pdbx_description
1 polymer ?
#
loop_
_entity_poly.entity_id
_entity_poly.type
_entity_poly.pdbx_seq_one_letter_code
_entity_poly.pdbx_strand_id
1 'polypeptide(L)' 'FVMLMMASFLAAGMWLHLATFLNAPVSTTHSIVGGVLGAGIAAAGFGIVSWPTMAAIAASWVISPVMGGVIAAALL' A
#
# COMPACT_ATOMS: atom_id res chain seq x y z
N PHE A 1 8.04 13.33 12.41
CA PHE A 1 8.05 11.85 12.31
C PHE A 1 6.83 11.21 12.96
N VAL A 2 6.60 11.32 14.28
CA VAL A 2 5.43 10.70 14.95
C VAL A 2 4.10 11.11 14.32
N MET A 3 3.88 12.40 14.08
CA MET A 3 2.63 12.87 13.44
C MET A 3 2.40 12.30 12.05
N LEU A 4 3.46 12.10 11.25
CA LEU A 4 3.39 11.47 9.93
C LEU A 4 2.92 10.03 10.04
N MET A 5 3.50 9.26 10.96
CA MET A 5 3.12 7.86 11.18
C MET A 5 1.69 7.74 11.73
N MET A 6 1.30 8.61 12.68
CA MET A 6 -0.07 8.66 13.20
C MET A 6 -1.08 8.99 12.11
N ALA A 7 -0.81 9.97 11.25
CA ALA A 7 -1.65 10.30 10.10
C ALA A 7 -1.78 9.13 9.13
N SER A 8 -0.68 8.42 8.87
CA SER A 8 -0.65 7.25 7.99
C SER A 8 -1.50 6.10 8.53
N PHE A 9 -1.38 5.79 9.82
CA PHE A 9 -2.20 4.77 10.47
C PHE A 9 -3.68 5.16 10.53
N LEU A 10 -3.99 6.43 10.82
CA LEU A 10 -5.37 6.90 10.84
C LEU A 10 -6.00 6.77 9.45
N ALA A 11 -5.31 7.23 8.40
CA ALA A 11 -5.81 7.13 7.03
C ALA A 11 -6.02 5.67 6.60
N ALA A 12 -5.03 4.80 6.82
CA ALA A 12 -5.15 3.38 6.51
C ALA A 12 -6.27 2.71 7.31
N GLY A 13 -6.35 2.98 8.62
CA GLY A 13 -7.37 2.44 9.51
C GLY A 13 -8.79 2.84 9.11
N MET A 14 -9.01 4.13 8.79
CA MET A 14 -10.31 4.62 8.32
C MET A 14 -10.72 3.95 7.00
N TRP A 15 -9.79 3.86 6.04
CA TRP A 15 -10.05 3.22 4.76
C TRP A 15 -10.40 1.74 4.93
N LEU A 16 -9.64 1.02 5.76
CA LEU A 16 -9.89 -0.40 6.01
C LEU A 16 -11.22 -0.64 6.72
N HIS A 17 -11.60 0.20 7.69
CA HIS A 17 -12.91 0.10 8.34
C HIS A 17 -14.04 0.35 7.35
N LEU A 18 -13.91 1.36 6.50
CA LEU A 18 -14.90 1.65 5.45
C LEU A 18 -15.02 0.49 4.46
N ALA A 19 -13.89 -0.04 3.96
CA ALA A 19 -13.90 -1.15 3.04
C ALA A 19 -14.51 -2.42 3.65
N THR A 20 -14.22 -2.68 4.93
CA THR A 20 -14.81 -3.79 5.69
C THR A 20 -16.32 -3.62 5.82
N PHE A 21 -16.79 -2.42 6.16
CA PHE A 21 -18.22 -2.11 6.22
C PHE A 21 -18.93 -2.34 4.87
N LEU A 22 -18.25 -2.08 3.77
CA LEU A 22 -18.74 -2.32 2.41
C LEU A 22 -18.54 -3.77 1.91
N ASN A 23 -18.00 -4.68 2.74
CA ASN A 23 -17.62 -6.05 2.35
C ASN A 23 -16.67 -6.11 1.13
N ALA A 24 -15.88 -5.07 0.91
CA ALA A 24 -14.94 -5.01 -0.20
C ALA A 24 -13.60 -5.65 0.20
N PRO A 25 -13.09 -6.64 -0.56
CA PRO A 25 -11.77 -7.20 -0.32
C PRO A 25 -10.69 -6.19 -0.75
N VAL A 26 -10.03 -5.57 0.24
CA VAL A 26 -8.96 -4.59 0.00
C VAL A 26 -7.66 -5.01 0.66
N SER A 27 -6.54 -4.51 0.13
CA SER A 27 -5.21 -4.80 0.65
C SER A 27 -4.81 -3.84 1.78
N THR A 28 -4.52 -4.39 2.95
CA THR A 28 -3.97 -3.65 4.11
C THR A 28 -2.59 -3.08 3.81
N THR A 29 -1.76 -3.81 3.06
CA THR A 29 -0.42 -3.38 2.64
C THR A 29 -0.47 -2.13 1.76
N HIS A 30 -1.31 -2.12 0.73
CA HIS A 30 -1.47 -0.94 -0.13
C HIS A 30 -2.00 0.26 0.66
N SER A 31 -2.92 0.01 1.59
CA SER A 31 -3.54 1.05 2.42
C SER A 31 -2.50 1.78 3.27
N ILE A 32 -1.63 1.05 3.97
CA ILE A 32 -0.60 1.69 4.82
C ILE A 32 0.53 2.31 4.00
N VAL A 33 0.98 1.67 2.91
CA VAL A 33 2.01 2.25 2.03
C VAL A 33 1.51 3.54 1.40
N GLY A 34 0.28 3.57 0.91
CA GLY A 34 -0.36 4.79 0.38
C GLY A 34 -0.52 5.87 1.45
N GLY A 35 -0.90 5.50 2.69
CA GLY A 35 -0.98 6.41 3.82
C GLY A 35 0.36 7.07 4.14
N VAL A 36 1.44 6.29 4.23
CA VAL A 36 2.81 6.82 4.49
C VAL A 36 3.31 7.70 3.35
N LEU A 37 3.10 7.25 2.11
CA LEU A 37 3.48 8.01 0.91
C LEU A 37 2.76 9.35 0.86
N GLY A 38 1.43 9.34 1.00
CA GLY A 38 0.60 10.54 0.96
C GLY A 38 0.90 11.50 2.10
N ALA A 39 1.08 11.00 3.33
CA ALA A 39 1.45 11.82 4.47
C ALA A 39 2.83 12.47 4.25
N GLY A 40 3.82 11.72 3.74
CA GLY A 40 5.14 12.23 3.40
C GLY A 40 5.09 13.33 2.35
N ILE A 41 4.38 13.10 1.25
CA ILE A 41 4.19 14.08 0.17
C ILE A 41 3.48 15.34 0.70
N ALA A 42 2.45 15.19 1.52
CA ALA A 42 1.75 16.33 2.11
C ALA A 42 2.66 17.17 3.02
N ALA A 43 3.60 16.54 3.73
CA ALA A 43 4.48 17.22 4.66
C ALA A 43 5.69 17.91 3.99
N ALA A 44 6.24 17.32 2.93
CA ALA A 44 7.53 17.74 2.37
C ALA A 44 7.61 17.72 0.83
N GLY A 45 6.48 17.52 0.14
CA GLY A 45 6.41 17.44 -1.32
C GLY A 45 6.92 16.11 -1.88
N PHE A 46 6.84 15.96 -3.21
CA PHE A 46 7.20 14.71 -3.91
C PHE A 46 8.68 14.34 -3.82
N GLY A 47 9.57 15.30 -3.52
CA GLY A 47 11.01 15.07 -3.43
C GLY A 47 11.46 14.24 -2.22
N ILE A 48 10.63 14.11 -1.19
CA ILE A 48 10.94 13.31 0.01
C ILE A 48 10.82 11.80 -0.24
N VAL A 49 10.16 11.41 -1.33
CA VAL A 49 9.84 10.02 -1.64
C VAL A 49 11.04 9.35 -2.31
N SER A 50 11.45 8.19 -1.80
CA SER A 50 12.35 7.29 -2.53
C SER A 50 11.58 6.59 -3.66
N TRP A 51 11.56 7.22 -4.84
CA TRP A 51 10.90 6.68 -6.03
C TRP A 51 11.43 5.31 -6.49
N PRO A 52 12.75 5.02 -6.42
CA PRO A 52 13.24 3.67 -6.73
C PRO A 52 12.65 2.60 -5.81
N THR A 53 12.55 2.89 -4.51
CA THR A 53 11.93 1.99 -3.53
C THR A 53 10.44 1.85 -3.79
N MET A 54 9.72 2.95 -4.05
CA MET A 54 8.30 2.91 -4.36
C MET A 54 8.02 2.12 -5.64
N ALA A 55 8.86 2.27 -6.67
CA ALA A 55 8.76 1.50 -7.90
C ALA A 55 8.95 0.00 -7.67
N ALA A 56 9.93 -0.40 -6.83
CA ALA A 56 10.12 -1.80 -6.47
C ALA A 56 8.92 -2.38 -5.70
N ILE A 57 8.34 -1.60 -4.78
CA ILE A 57 7.11 -1.98 -4.06
C ILE A 57 5.96 -2.16 -5.05
N ALA A 58 5.73 -1.18 -5.93
CA ALA A 58 4.66 -1.26 -6.93
C ALA A 58 4.84 -2.43 -7.91
N ALA A 59 6.08 -2.71 -8.34
CA ALA A 59 6.39 -3.88 -9.17
C ALA A 59 6.04 -5.18 -8.44
N SER A 60 6.32 -5.29 -7.14
CA SER A 60 6.00 -6.49 -6.35
C SER A 60 4.50 -6.78 -6.27
N TRP A 61 3.64 -5.74 -6.33
CA TRP A 61 2.19 -5.90 -6.32
C TRP A 61 1.65 -6.59 -7.57
N VAL A 62 2.37 -6.47 -8.69
CA VAL A 62 2.03 -7.15 -9.95
C VAL A 62 2.71 -8.51 -10.05
N ILE A 63 4.00 -8.56 -9.69
CA ILE A 63 4.81 -9.79 -9.81
C ILE A 63 4.25 -10.89 -8.89
N SER A 64 3.85 -10.56 -7.66
CA SER A 64 3.45 -11.58 -6.68
C SER A 64 2.20 -12.37 -7.09
N PRO A 65 1.08 -11.72 -7.50
CA PRO A 65 -0.08 -12.46 -8.01
C PRO A 65 0.21 -13.25 -9.29
N VAL A 66 1.01 -12.70 -10.20
CA VAL A 66 1.39 -13.39 -11.44
C VAL A 66 2.18 -14.66 -11.13
N MET A 67 3.20 -14.56 -10.28
CA MET A 67 3.96 -15.73 -9.84
C MET A 67 3.08 -16.75 -9.12
N GLY A 68 2.17 -16.30 -8.25
CA GLY A 68 1.19 -17.17 -7.59
C GLY A 68 0.32 -17.91 -8.60
N GLY A 69 -0.17 -17.22 -9.63
CA GLY A 69 -0.96 -17.81 -10.72
C GLY A 69 -0.18 -18.82 -11.55
N VAL A 70 1.07 -18.52 -11.90
CA VAL A 70 1.95 -19.43 -12.67
C VAL A 70 2.25 -20.70 -11.88
N ILE A 71 2.57 -20.58 -10.59
CA ILE A 71 2.84 -21.74 -9.74
C ILE A 71 1.58 -22.58 -9.59
N ALA A 72 0.42 -21.96 -9.35
CA ALA A 72 -0.85 -22.68 -9.25
C ALA A 72 -1.18 -23.43 -10.56
N ALA A 73 -0.99 -22.79 -11.71
CA ALA A 73 -1.23 -23.41 -13.02
C ALA A 73 -0.24 -24.55 -13.34
N ALA A 74 0.98 -24.53 -12.80
CA ALA A 74 1.98 -25.58 -13.00
C ALA A 74 1.75 -26.82 -12.11
N LEU A 75 1.04 -26.66 -10.99
CA LEU A 75 0.76 -27.74 -10.03
C LEU A 75 -0.59 -28.45 -10.25
N LEU A 76 -1.51 -27.81 -10.97
CA LEU A 76 -2.80 -28.37 -11.40
C LEU A 76 -2.65 -29.15 -12.72
#